data_AF-A0A132NI95-F1
#
_entry.id   AF-A0A132NI95-F1
#
_cell.length_a   1.000
_cell.length_b   1.000
_cell.length_c   1.000
_cell.angle_alpha   90.00
_cell.angle_beta   90.00
_cell.angle_gamma   90.00
#
_symmetry.space_group_name_H-M   'P 1'
#
loop_
_entity.id
_entity.type
_entity.pdbx_description
1 polymer ?
#
loop_
_entity_poly.entity_id
_entity_poly.type
_entity_poly.pdbx_seq_one_letter_code
_entity_poly.pdbx_strand_id
1 'polypeptide(L)'
;TKTTWRTTCARLGIRPDYTRPWRPQTNGKVERFHRTLAEEWAYHQPYPSEAARRAVFGDWLDWYNYHRPHTALGGHPPATRVTNLSEQHT
;
A
#
# COMPACT_ATOMS: atom_id res chain seq x y z
N THR A 1 2.70 -18.60 16.32
CA THR A 1 2.02 -18.46 17.64
C THR A 1 1.21 -17.18 17.64
N LYS A 2 0.13 -17.05 18.44
CA LYS A 2 -0.72 -15.84 18.46
C LYS A 2 0.03 -14.52 18.79
N THR A 3 1.28 -14.61 19.25
CA THR A 3 2.13 -13.47 19.60
C THR A 3 3.20 -13.14 18.57
N THR A 4 3.39 -13.95 17.51
CA THR A 4 4.52 -13.83 16.56
C THR A 4 4.66 -12.40 16.02
N TRP A 5 3.57 -11.76 15.58
CA TRP A 5 3.61 -10.39 15.07
C TRP A 5 4.06 -9.36 16.12
N ARG A 6 3.52 -9.42 17.35
CA ARG A 6 3.91 -8.50 18.44
C ARG A 6 5.38 -8.67 18.80
N THR A 7 5.85 -9.91 18.88
CA THR A 7 7.26 -10.23 19.14
C THR A 7 8.16 -9.67 18.03
N THR A 8 7.76 -9.80 16.76
CA THR A 8 8.51 -9.25 15.63
C THR A 8 8.57 -7.72 15.68
N CYS A 9 7.45 -7.04 15.95
CA CYS A 9 7.44 -5.58 16.12
C CYS A 9 8.39 -5.14 17.22
N ALA A 10 8.35 -5.79 18.40
CA ALA A 10 9.25 -5.49 19.50
C ALA A 10 10.73 -5.70 19.11
N ARG A 11 11.05 -6.80 18.42
CA ARG A 11 12.42 -7.09 17.95
C ARG A 11 12.92 -6.05 16.94
N LEU A 12 12.04 -5.50 16.10
CA LEU A 12 12.38 -4.48 15.11
C LEU A 12 12.28 -3.04 15.65
N GLY A 13 11.95 -2.83 16.93
CA GLY A 13 11.74 -1.50 17.50
C GLY A 13 10.51 -0.77 16.92
N ILE A 14 9.58 -1.50 16.30
CA ILE A 14 8.35 -0.94 15.72
C ILE A 14 7.29 -0.83 16.82
N ARG A 15 6.81 0.38 17.09
CA ARG A 15 5.66 0.62 17.97
C ARG A 15 4.36 0.42 17.18
N PRO A 16 3.54 -0.60 17.48
CA PRO A 16 2.26 -0.76 16.80
C PRO A 16 1.31 0.37 17.15
N ASP A 17 0.65 0.91 16.14
CA ASP A 17 -0.43 1.89 16.28
C ASP A 17 -1.73 1.30 15.75
N TYR A 18 -2.85 1.61 16.42
CA TYR A 18 -4.15 1.04 16.12
C TYR A 18 -5.18 2.15 15.92
N THR A 19 -6.01 1.98 14.91
CA THR A 19 -7.21 2.80 14.74
C THR A 19 -8.09 2.67 15.98
N ARG A 20 -8.49 3.83 16.54
CA ARG A 20 -9.40 3.87 17.68
C ARG A 20 -10.73 3.19 17.31
N PRO A 21 -11.34 2.40 18.20
CA PRO A 21 -12.67 1.84 17.96
C PRO A 21 -13.69 2.92 17.55
N TRP A 22 -14.53 2.59 16.57
CA TRP A 22 -15.59 3.46 16.05
C TRP A 22 -15.09 4.79 15.45
N ARG A 23 -13.86 4.80 14.92
CA ARG A 23 -13.25 5.96 14.22
C ARG A 23 -12.66 5.57 12.87
N PRO A 24 -13.50 5.13 11.89
CA PRO A 24 -13.01 4.71 10.57
C PRO A 24 -12.39 5.86 9.75
N GLN A 25 -12.66 7.12 10.10
CA GLN A 25 -12.23 8.30 9.34
C GLN A 25 -10.70 8.39 9.20
N THR A 26 -9.94 7.82 10.14
CA THR A 26 -8.47 7.80 10.09
C THR A 26 -7.92 6.76 9.10
N ASN A 27 -8.75 5.80 8.67
CA ASN A 27 -8.37 4.68 7.82
C ASN A 27 -8.68 4.92 6.33
N GLY A 28 -9.36 6.02 5.99
CA GLY A 28 -9.87 6.27 4.64
C GLY A 28 -8.80 6.27 3.54
N LYS A 29 -7.54 6.63 3.86
CA LYS A 29 -6.43 6.58 2.89
C LYS A 29 -6.09 5.14 2.48
N VAL A 30 -5.93 4.24 3.45
CA VAL A 30 -5.61 2.83 3.15
C VAL A 30 -6.82 2.12 2.54
N GLU A 31 -8.04 2.45 2.97
CA GLU A 31 -9.26 1.94 2.36
C GLU A 31 -9.39 2.37 0.90
N ARG A 32 -9.10 3.64 0.59
CA ARG A 32 -9.09 4.12 -0.80
C ARG A 32 -8.05 3.39 -1.64
N PHE A 33 -6.85 3.19 -1.09
CA PHE A 33 -5.79 2.42 -1.73
C PHE A 33 -6.22 0.97 -2.01
N HIS A 34 -6.78 0.27 -1.01
CA HIS A 34 -7.27 -1.10 -1.19
C HIS A 34 -8.36 -1.21 -2.25
N ARG A 35 -9.27 -0.24 -2.33
CA ARG A 35 -10.26 -0.20 -3.40
C ARG A 35 -9.60 -0.06 -4.77
N THR A 36 -8.66 0.88 -4.91
CA THR A 36 -7.91 1.09 -6.15
C THR A 36 -7.08 -0.13 -6.55
N LEU A 37 -6.42 -0.78 -5.59
CA LEU A 37 -5.73 -2.05 -5.77
C LEU A 37 -6.67 -3.16 -6.28
N ALA A 38 -7.88 -3.24 -5.74
CA ALA A 38 -8.85 -4.23 -6.16
C ALA A 38 -9.34 -3.96 -7.59
N GLU A 39 -9.69 -2.71 -7.89
CA GLU A 39 -10.22 -2.26 -9.19
C GLU A 39 -9.17 -2.33 -10.31
N GLU A 40 -7.95 -1.87 -10.04
CA GLU A 40 -6.92 -1.65 -11.06
C GLU A 40 -5.89 -2.79 -11.17
N TRP A 41 -5.80 -3.69 -10.17
CA TRP A 41 -4.92 -4.86 -10.22
C TRP A 41 -5.67 -6.18 -10.01
N ALA A 42 -6.30 -6.37 -8.85
CA ALA A 42 -6.77 -7.69 -8.44
C ALA A 42 -7.88 -8.23 -9.36
N TYR A 43 -8.78 -7.34 -9.80
CA TYR A 43 -9.95 -7.66 -10.62
C TYR A 43 -10.00 -6.89 -11.93
N HIS A 44 -8.88 -6.27 -12.33
CA HIS A 44 -8.77 -5.52 -13.59
C HIS A 44 -9.05 -6.40 -14.81
N GLN A 45 -8.66 -7.68 -14.74
CA GLN A 45 -8.87 -8.66 -15.79
C GLN A 45 -8.96 -10.08 -15.20
N PRO A 46 -9.53 -11.05 -15.93
CA PRO A 46 -9.42 -12.46 -15.57
C PRO A 46 -7.96 -12.91 -15.62
N TYR A 47 -7.45 -13.48 -14.52
CA TYR A 47 -6.13 -14.11 -14.48
C TYR A 47 -6.28 -15.63 -14.54
N PRO A 48 -5.42 -16.35 -15.30
CA PRO A 48 -5.47 -17.80 -15.39
C PRO A 48 -5.02 -18.50 -14.10
N SER A 49 -4.30 -17.80 -13.22
CA SER A 49 -3.88 -18.29 -11.91
C SER A 49 -3.52 -17.15 -10.96
N GLU A 50 -3.46 -17.45 -9.67
CA GLU A 50 -2.94 -16.53 -8.66
C GLU A 50 -1.47 -16.15 -8.91
N ALA A 51 -0.67 -17.10 -9.42
CA ALA A 51 0.73 -16.84 -9.76
C ALA A 51 0.85 -15.80 -10.88
N ALA A 52 0.01 -15.90 -11.92
CA ALA A 52 -0.03 -14.91 -13.00
C ALA A 52 -0.46 -13.52 -12.47
N ARG A 53 -1.44 -13.47 -11.57
CA ARG A 53 -1.87 -12.22 -10.93
C ARG A 53 -0.78 -11.58 -10.08
N ARG A 54 -0.02 -12.39 -9.33
CA ARG A 54 1.13 -11.92 -8.54
C ARG A 54 2.30 -11.45 -9.39
N ALA A 55 2.54 -12.10 -10.54
CA ALA A 55 3.63 -11.73 -11.43
C ALA A 55 3.53 -10.27 -11.92
N VAL A 56 2.31 -9.77 -12.15
CA VAL A 56 2.08 -8.38 -12.61
C VAL A 56 1.92 -7.38 -11.46
N PHE A 57 1.96 -7.84 -10.20
CA PHE A 57 1.72 -6.96 -9.04
C PHE A 57 2.84 -5.93 -8.86
N GLY A 58 4.08 -6.32 -9.13
CA GLY A 58 5.24 -5.42 -9.05
C GLY A 58 5.11 -4.24 -10.02
N ASP A 59 4.80 -4.53 -11.29
CA ASP A 59 4.62 -3.52 -12.33
C ASP A 59 3.46 -2.57 -11.99
N TRP A 60 2.35 -3.10 -11.45
CA TRP A 60 1.24 -2.28 -11.01
C TRP A 60 1.62 -1.37 -9.83
N LEU A 61 2.41 -1.85 -8.87
CA LEU A 61 2.90 -1.03 -7.75
C LEU A 61 3.84 0.08 -8.21
N ASP A 62 4.72 -0.20 -9.17
CA ASP A 62 5.61 0.80 -9.75
C ASP A 62 4.80 1.88 -10.46
N TRP A 63 3.84 1.48 -11.30
CA TRP A 63 2.93 2.40 -11.96
C TRP A 63 2.14 3.23 -10.93
N TYR A 64 1.54 2.60 -9.92
CA TYR A 64 0.74 3.30 -8.91
C TYR A 64 1.57 4.33 -8.13
N ASN A 65 2.78 3.98 -7.71
CA ASN A 65 3.60 4.85 -6.88
C ASN A 65 4.32 5.95 -7.66
N TYR A 66 4.82 5.65 -8.86
CA TYR A 66 5.74 6.53 -9.59
C TYR A 66 5.18 7.14 -10.88
N HIS A 67 4.05 6.64 -11.40
CA HIS A 67 3.54 7.06 -12.71
C HIS A 67 2.07 7.49 -12.68
N ARG A 68 1.25 6.98 -11.76
CA ARG A 68 -0.19 7.23 -11.70
C ARG A 68 -0.49 8.69 -11.37
N PRO A 69 -1.17 9.45 -12.25
CA PRO A 69 -1.52 10.82 -11.96
C PRO A 69 -2.56 10.88 -10.84
N HIS A 70 -2.33 11.75 -9.85
CA HIS A 70 -3.26 11.94 -8.74
C HIS A 70 -3.78 13.37 -8.71
N THR A 71 -5.11 13.56 -8.88
CA THR A 71 -5.73 14.89 -8.97
C THR A 71 -5.51 15.74 -7.72
N ALA A 72 -5.63 15.15 -6.53
CA ALA A 72 -5.32 15.83 -5.26
C ALA A 72 -3.85 16.26 -5.12
N LEU A 73 -2.97 15.78 -5.99
CA LEU A 73 -1.54 16.12 -6.05
C LEU A 73 -1.20 16.95 -7.30
N GLY A 74 -2.18 17.56 -7.98
CA GLY A 74 -1.93 18.33 -9.19
C GLY A 74 -1.45 17.50 -10.37
N GLY A 75 -1.78 16.20 -10.40
CA GLY A 75 -1.35 15.28 -11.46
C GLY A 75 -0.02 14.57 -11.16
N HIS A 76 0.64 14.90 -10.05
CA HIS A 76 1.86 14.20 -9.63
C HIS A 76 1.56 12.81 -9.04
N PRO A 77 2.52 11.86 -9.15
CA PRO A 77 2.37 10.53 -8.62
C PRO A 77 2.51 10.48 -7.09
N PRO A 78 1.93 9.48 -6.40
CA PRO A 78 1.95 9.37 -4.94
C PRO A 78 3.33 9.46 -4.29
N ALA A 79 4.38 8.91 -4.92
CA ALA A 79 5.75 8.93 -4.39
C ALA A 79 6.29 10.35 -4.18
N THR A 80 5.80 11.35 -4.91
CA THR A 80 6.22 12.77 -4.74
C THR A 80 5.93 13.33 -3.35
N ARG A 81 5.04 12.69 -2.57
CA ARG A 81 4.69 13.12 -1.22
C ARG A 81 5.46 12.38 -0.12
N VAL A 82 6.23 11.36 -0.47
CA VAL A 82 7.01 10.58 0.50
C VAL A 82 8.47 10.94 0.32
N THR A 83 9.00 11.75 1.24
CA THR A 83 10.38 12.25 1.18
C THR A 83 11.38 11.38 1.96
N ASN A 84 10.89 10.41 2.74
CA ASN A 84 11.66 9.60 3.67
C ASN A 84 11.36 8.11 3.49
N LEU A 85 11.36 7.60 2.26
CA LEU A 85 11.39 6.15 2.07
C LEU A 85 12.78 5.66 2.51
N SER A 86 12.82 4.63 3.35
CA SER A 86 14.05 3.86 3.56
C SER A 86 14.56 3.46 2.18
N GLU A 87 15.81 3.81 1.85
CA GLU A 87 16.50 3.69 0.54
C GLU A 87 16.56 4.95 -0.36
N GLN A 88 15.98 6.10 0.04
CA GLN A 88 16.15 7.38 -0.70
C GLN A 88 17.31 8.27 -0.22
N HIS A 89 18.05 7.86 0.81
CA HIS A 89 19.31 8.49 1.19
C HIS A 89 20.46 7.63 0.67
N THR A 90 20.99 7.99 -0.49
CA THR A 90 22.37 7.62 -0.89
C THR A 90 23.33 8.64 -0.27
#